data_AF-A0A3C0CVM9-F1
#
_entry.id   AF-A0A3C0CVM9-F1
#
_cell.length_a   1.000
_cell.length_b   1.000
_cell.length_c   1.000
_cell.angle_alpha   90.00
_cell.angle_beta   90.00
_cell.angle_gamma   90.00
#
_symmetry.space_group_name_H-M   'P 1'
#
loop_
_entity.id
_entity.type
_entity.pdbx_description
1 polymer ?
#
loop_
_entity_poly.entity_id
_entity_poly.type
_entity_poly.pdbx_seq_one_letter_code
_entity_poly.pdbx_strand_id
1 'polypeptide(L)'
;MLGMCHYLKTTEDSMDLQDKIHALADSLTGLLRTASDKDWHWYEPYMTYGNAILPSGMFVAAEVTGKKTYLNAAISTTDFLTEVLFPNGYLDIVGNNGWYIKDRAKAIWDQQTIDAGYTVCLYVQAYRITRNKAYADLARCAYEWF
;
A
#
# COMPACT_ATOMS: atom_id res chain seq x y z
N MET A 1 5.88 6.39 -9.04
CA MET A 1 4.45 6.79 -9.06
C MET A 1 4.13 7.90 -8.05
N LEU A 2 4.40 7.73 -6.75
CA LEU A 2 4.12 8.77 -5.72
C LEU A 2 4.70 10.16 -6.06
N GLY A 3 6.01 10.23 -6.36
CA GLY A 3 6.65 11.51 -6.72
C GLY A 3 6.03 12.18 -7.95
N MET A 4 5.70 11.40 -8.99
CA MET A 4 5.03 11.90 -10.20
C MET A 4 3.65 12.46 -9.90
N CYS A 5 2.88 11.77 -9.06
CA CYS A 5 1.54 12.22 -8.68
C CYS A 5 1.57 13.49 -7.83
N HIS A 6 2.54 13.61 -6.90
CA HIS A 6 2.70 14.82 -6.11
C HIS A 6 3.15 16.01 -6.97
N TYR A 7 4.03 15.78 -7.96
CA TYR A 7 4.43 16.80 -8.92
C TYR A 7 3.24 17.30 -9.74
N LEU A 8 2.38 16.39 -10.25
CA LEU A 8 1.15 16.77 -10.97
C LEU A 8 0.22 17.68 -10.17
N LYS A 9 0.16 17.54 -8.84
CA LYS A 9 -0.67 18.42 -8.01
C LYS A 9 -0.14 19.86 -7.94
N THR A 10 1.12 20.08 -8.31
CA THR A 10 1.78 21.39 -8.27
C THR A 10 1.85 22.07 -9.63
N THR A 11 1.46 21.39 -10.71
CA THR A 11 1.56 21.87 -12.10
C THR A 11 0.28 21.56 -12.86
N GLU A 12 -0.33 22.56 -13.49
CA GLU A 12 -1.65 22.39 -14.14
C GLU A 12 -1.61 21.56 -15.43
N ASP A 13 -0.44 21.30 -16.01
CA ASP A 13 -0.35 20.69 -17.34
C ASP A 13 0.79 19.68 -17.46
N SER A 14 0.45 18.39 -17.51
CA SER A 14 1.32 17.32 -18.04
C SER A 14 0.55 16.04 -18.35
N MET A 15 -0.17 16.04 -19.48
CA MET A 15 -0.85 14.85 -20.03
C MET A 15 0.10 13.62 -20.08
N ASP A 16 1.35 13.82 -20.52
CA ASP A 16 2.38 12.76 -20.54
C ASP A 16 2.61 12.10 -19.17
N LEU A 17 2.48 12.88 -18.08
CA LEU A 17 2.68 12.37 -16.73
C LEU A 17 1.47 11.60 -16.22
N GLN A 18 0.26 12.00 -16.62
CA GLN A 18 -0.96 11.23 -16.34
C GLN A 18 -0.93 9.88 -17.07
N ASP A 19 -0.50 9.85 -18.33
CA ASP A 19 -0.35 8.60 -19.10
C ASP A 19 0.67 7.66 -18.45
N LYS A 20 1.79 8.19 -17.95
CA LYS A 20 2.77 7.41 -17.18
C LYS A 20 2.21 6.85 -15.88
N ILE A 21 1.42 7.62 -15.14
CA ILE A 21 0.75 7.15 -13.92
C ILE A 21 -0.25 6.05 -14.26
N HIS A 22 -1.01 6.20 -15.34
CA HIS A 22 -1.91 5.16 -15.83
C HIS A 22 -1.17 3.87 -16.14
N ALA A 23 -0.08 3.93 -16.92
CA ALA A 23 0.69 2.75 -17.28
C ALA A 23 1.26 2.03 -16.04
N LEU A 24 1.75 2.78 -15.05
CA LEU A 24 2.26 2.20 -13.81
C LEU A 24 1.15 1.57 -12.95
N ALA A 25 0.01 2.24 -12.80
CA ALA A 25 -1.12 1.75 -12.03
C ALA A 25 -1.79 0.54 -12.69
N ASP A 26 -1.87 0.52 -14.02
CA ASP A 26 -2.37 -0.62 -14.79
C ASP A 26 -1.43 -1.83 -14.68
N SER A 27 -0.11 -1.59 -14.67
CA SER A 27 0.89 -2.64 -14.41
C SER A 27 0.71 -3.26 -13.02
N LEU A 28 0.59 -2.44 -11.96
CA LEU A 28 0.32 -2.92 -10.59
C LEU A 28 -1.00 -3.67 -10.51
N THR A 29 -2.05 -3.17 -11.15
CA THR A 29 -3.36 -3.87 -11.18
C THR A 29 -3.25 -5.21 -11.92
N GLY A 30 -2.42 -5.30 -12.96
CA GLY A 30 -2.10 -6.55 -13.66
C GLY A 30 -1.37 -7.57 -12.79
N LEU A 31 -0.38 -7.11 -12.01
CA LEU A 31 0.32 -7.93 -11.02
C LEU A 31 -0.64 -8.46 -9.96
N LEU A 32 -1.46 -7.57 -9.38
CA LEU A 32 -2.49 -7.94 -8.41
C LEU A 32 -3.42 -9.03 -8.95
N ARG A 33 -3.97 -8.84 -10.17
CA ARG A 33 -4.86 -9.81 -10.80
C ARG A 33 -4.19 -11.18 -11.04
N THR A 34 -2.90 -11.20 -11.31
CA THR A 34 -2.18 -12.44 -11.64
C THR A 34 -1.73 -13.20 -10.40
N ALA A 35 -1.31 -12.50 -9.35
CA ALA A 35 -0.81 -13.11 -8.12
C ALA A 35 -1.90 -13.41 -7.08
N SER A 36 -3.04 -12.70 -7.15
CA SER A 36 -4.10 -12.83 -6.16
C SER A 36 -4.97 -14.06 -6.34
N ASP A 37 -5.50 -14.58 -5.24
CA ASP A 37 -6.55 -15.58 -5.19
C ASP A 37 -7.47 -15.33 -3.98
N LYS A 38 -8.21 -16.35 -3.54
CA LYS A 38 -9.15 -16.26 -2.43
C LYS A 38 -8.51 -15.93 -1.07
N ASP A 39 -7.25 -16.34 -0.86
CA ASP A 39 -6.56 -16.21 0.43
C ASP A 39 -5.40 -15.20 0.36
N TRP A 40 -5.02 -14.77 -0.85
CA TRP A 40 -3.89 -13.89 -1.09
C TRP A 40 -4.31 -12.70 -1.95
N HIS A 41 -4.41 -11.50 -1.37
CA HIS A 41 -4.83 -10.29 -2.08
C HIS A 41 -3.67 -9.29 -2.24
N TRP A 42 -2.57 -9.76 -2.83
CA TRP A 42 -1.33 -8.98 -2.97
C TRP A 42 -0.77 -8.98 -4.39
N TYR A 43 0.11 -8.01 -4.67
CA TYR A 43 0.71 -7.77 -5.99
C TYR A 43 1.69 -8.88 -6.42
N GLU A 44 2.30 -9.57 -5.47
CA GLU A 44 3.37 -10.54 -5.67
C GLU A 44 3.09 -11.79 -4.83
N PRO A 45 3.65 -12.98 -5.16
CA PRO A 45 3.50 -14.19 -4.34
C PRO A 45 4.30 -14.14 -3.01
N TYR A 46 4.78 -12.96 -2.64
CA TYR A 46 5.51 -12.68 -1.42
C TYR A 46 5.34 -11.22 -0.99
N MET A 47 5.67 -10.91 0.26
CA MET A 47 5.78 -9.55 0.80
C MET A 47 7.15 -9.39 1.43
N THR A 48 7.82 -8.27 1.16
CA THR A 48 9.18 -7.99 1.64
C THR A 48 9.20 -6.79 2.60
N TYR A 49 9.95 -5.74 2.27
CA TYR A 49 9.94 -4.44 2.92
C TYR A 49 9.33 -3.40 1.97
N GLY A 50 8.99 -2.23 2.48
CA GLY A 50 8.38 -1.17 1.67
C GLY A 50 6.96 -1.48 1.22
N ASN A 51 6.31 -2.52 1.76
CA ASN A 51 5.04 -3.03 1.26
C ASN A 51 3.95 -1.96 1.21
N ALA A 52 3.93 -1.04 2.20
CA ALA A 52 2.95 0.05 2.28
C ALA A 52 3.04 1.07 1.12
N ILE A 53 4.15 1.12 0.38
CA ILE A 53 4.32 2.03 -0.77
C ILE A 53 3.45 1.63 -1.96
N LEU A 54 3.22 0.33 -2.18
CA LEU A 54 2.40 -0.16 -3.30
C LEU A 54 0.94 0.32 -3.22
N PRO A 55 0.18 0.05 -2.14
CA PRO A 55 -1.18 0.60 -1.98
C PRO A 55 -1.19 2.13 -1.88
N SER A 56 -0.19 2.74 -1.25
CA SER A 56 -0.06 4.22 -1.21
C SER A 56 -0.03 4.80 -2.61
N GLY A 57 0.77 4.17 -3.50
CA GLY A 57 0.84 4.53 -4.90
C GLY A 57 -0.51 4.45 -5.61
N MET A 58 -1.28 3.38 -5.37
CA MET A 58 -2.60 3.18 -5.97
C MET A 58 -3.63 4.20 -5.47
N PHE A 59 -3.58 4.57 -4.19
CA PHE A 59 -4.39 5.65 -3.64
C PHE A 59 -4.15 6.97 -4.35
N VAL A 60 -2.89 7.34 -4.54
CA VAL A 60 -2.57 8.60 -5.22
C VAL A 60 -2.90 8.53 -6.71
N ALA A 61 -2.67 7.39 -7.37
CA ALA A 61 -3.10 7.19 -8.76
C ALA A 61 -4.63 7.34 -8.91
N ALA A 62 -5.41 6.81 -7.97
CA ALA A 62 -6.86 6.97 -7.95
C ALA A 62 -7.29 8.43 -7.77
N GLU A 63 -6.60 9.18 -6.89
CA GLU A 63 -6.87 10.60 -6.66
C GLU A 63 -6.58 11.46 -7.88
N VAL A 64 -5.46 11.21 -8.57
CA VAL A 64 -5.05 11.97 -9.77
C VAL A 64 -5.94 11.65 -10.98
N THR A 65 -6.31 10.37 -11.15
CA THR A 65 -6.97 9.91 -12.38
C THR A 65 -8.49 9.74 -12.26
N GLY A 66 -9.02 9.74 -11.04
CA GLY A 66 -10.44 9.47 -10.76
C GLY A 66 -10.89 8.02 -11.03
N LYS A 67 -9.98 7.11 -11.40
CA LYS A 67 -10.34 5.72 -11.73
C LYS A 67 -10.67 4.91 -10.46
N LYS A 68 -11.94 4.48 -10.35
CA LYS A 68 -12.43 3.63 -9.25
C LYS A 68 -11.69 2.29 -9.15
N THR A 69 -11.20 1.73 -10.25
CA THR A 69 -10.44 0.48 -10.25
C THR A 69 -9.15 0.60 -9.42
N TYR A 70 -8.46 1.74 -9.50
CA TYR A 70 -7.26 1.98 -8.69
C TYR A 70 -7.60 2.19 -7.23
N LEU A 71 -8.71 2.88 -6.93
CA LEU A 71 -9.17 3.06 -5.56
C LEU A 71 -9.51 1.71 -4.92
N ASN A 72 -10.23 0.85 -5.65
CA ASN A 72 -10.58 -0.48 -5.17
C ASN A 72 -9.34 -1.34 -4.91
N ALA A 73 -8.36 -1.32 -5.82
CA ALA A 73 -7.09 -2.01 -5.63
C ALA A 73 -6.32 -1.47 -4.42
N ALA A 74 -6.29 -0.14 -4.24
CA ALA A 74 -5.65 0.50 -3.08
C ALA A 74 -6.29 0.04 -1.77
N ILE A 75 -7.62 0.07 -1.68
CA ILE A 75 -8.37 -0.36 -0.49
C ILE A 75 -8.15 -1.85 -0.23
N SER A 76 -8.39 -2.72 -1.22
CA SER A 76 -8.30 -4.18 -1.02
C SER A 76 -6.89 -4.63 -0.58
N THR A 77 -5.85 -4.01 -1.16
CA THR A 77 -4.47 -4.34 -0.79
C THR A 77 -4.04 -3.69 0.52
N THR A 78 -4.60 -2.54 0.89
CA THR A 78 -4.41 -1.95 2.24
C THR A 78 -5.05 -2.82 3.31
N ASP A 79 -6.26 -3.31 3.06
CA ASP A 79 -6.98 -4.15 4.01
C ASP A 79 -6.23 -5.48 4.22
N PHE A 80 -5.78 -6.12 3.13
CA PHE A 80 -4.92 -7.30 3.22
C PHE A 80 -3.60 -7.04 3.97
N LEU A 81 -2.92 -5.94 3.65
CA LEU A 81 -1.70 -5.54 4.37
C LEU A 81 -1.98 -5.31 5.86
N THR A 82 -3.15 -4.75 6.20
CA THR A 82 -3.56 -4.52 7.59
C THR A 82 -3.70 -5.85 8.33
N GLU A 83 -4.34 -6.86 7.73
CA GLU A 83 -4.46 -8.20 8.32
C GLU A 83 -3.09 -8.83 8.60
N VAL A 84 -2.12 -8.64 7.69
CA VAL A 84 -0.76 -9.16 7.82
C VAL A 84 0.04 -8.44 8.91
N LEU A 85 -0.14 -7.12 9.01
CA LEU A 85 0.64 -6.26 9.91
C LEU A 85 0.04 -6.11 11.30
N PHE A 86 -1.27 -6.35 11.50
CA PHE A 86 -1.94 -6.17 12.79
C PHE A 86 -2.65 -7.44 13.29
N PRO A 87 -2.03 -8.64 13.22
CA PRO A 87 -2.70 -9.89 13.59
C PRO A 87 -3.13 -9.93 15.07
N ASN A 88 -2.46 -9.17 15.92
CA ASN A 88 -2.69 -9.11 17.37
C ASN A 88 -3.09 -7.70 17.85
N GLY A 89 -3.51 -6.81 16.94
CA GLY A 89 -3.92 -5.44 17.28
C GLY A 89 -2.79 -4.45 17.54
N TYR A 90 -1.54 -4.83 17.29
CA TYR A 90 -0.37 -3.94 17.25
C TYR A 90 0.43 -4.18 15.97
N LEU A 91 1.26 -3.21 15.57
CA LEU A 91 2.05 -3.29 14.36
C LEU A 91 3.16 -4.35 14.48
N ASP A 92 3.10 -5.37 13.63
CA ASP A 92 4.01 -6.51 13.53
C ASP A 92 4.50 -6.65 12.08
N ILE A 93 5.65 -6.03 11.80
CA ILE A 93 6.22 -5.87 10.45
C ILE A 93 6.75 -7.21 9.91
N VAL A 94 6.71 -7.37 8.58
CA VAL A 94 7.34 -8.52 7.91
C VAL A 94 8.87 -8.45 8.11
N GLY A 95 9.42 -9.51 8.70
CA GLY A 95 10.85 -9.67 8.93
C GLY A 95 11.65 -9.90 7.64
N ASN A 96 12.86 -9.35 7.58
CA ASN A 96 13.75 -9.45 6.40
C ASN A 96 14.37 -10.84 6.23
N ASN A 97 14.61 -11.55 7.34
CA ASN A 97 15.15 -12.90 7.28
C ASN A 97 14.04 -13.94 7.02
N GLY A 98 13.64 -14.07 5.75
CA GLY A 98 12.72 -15.10 5.27
C GLY A 98 11.45 -14.57 4.61
N TRP A 99 11.14 -13.28 4.80
CA TRP A 99 9.99 -12.59 4.20
C TRP A 99 8.64 -13.25 4.50
N TYR A 100 7.57 -12.75 3.91
CA TYR A 100 6.28 -13.44 3.93
C TYR A 100 5.98 -14.01 2.55
N ILE A 101 6.26 -15.29 2.36
CA ILE A 101 5.93 -16.01 1.13
C ILE A 101 4.51 -16.55 1.25
N LYS A 102 3.73 -16.46 0.17
CA LYS A 102 2.40 -17.08 0.08
C LYS A 102 2.45 -18.54 0.52
N ASP A 103 1.44 -18.96 1.29
CA ASP A 103 1.31 -20.30 1.88
C ASP A 103 2.42 -20.70 2.89
N ARG A 104 3.21 -19.73 3.37
CA ARG A 104 4.23 -19.95 4.42
C ARG A 104 3.99 -19.07 5.63
N ALA A 105 4.73 -19.32 6.71
CA ALA A 105 4.73 -18.42 7.86
C ALA A 105 5.42 -17.10 7.51
N LYS A 106 4.84 -15.97 7.93
CA LYS A 106 5.48 -14.66 7.92
C LYS A 106 6.74 -14.69 8.80
N ALA A 107 7.87 -14.23 8.28
CA ALA A 107 9.05 -13.96 9.10
C ALA A 107 8.75 -12.83 10.10
N ILE A 108 9.11 -13.01 11.37
CA ILE A 108 8.81 -12.04 12.45
C ILE A 108 10.05 -11.32 13.00
N TRP A 109 11.26 -11.77 12.63
CA TRP A 109 12.52 -11.22 13.12
C TRP A 109 13.19 -10.33 12.07
N ASP A 110 14.07 -9.43 12.52
CA ASP A 110 14.77 -8.48 11.65
C ASP A 110 13.80 -7.54 10.91
N GLN A 111 12.86 -6.96 11.67
CA GLN A 111 11.92 -5.95 11.21
C GLN A 111 12.64 -4.62 10.97
N GLN A 112 12.28 -3.91 9.91
CA GLN A 112 12.91 -2.65 9.55
C GLN A 112 12.05 -1.45 10.00
N THR A 113 12.65 -0.51 10.73
CA THR A 113 11.99 0.72 11.23
C THR A 113 11.34 1.55 10.11
N ILE A 114 11.87 1.47 8.89
CA ILE A 114 11.34 2.17 7.72
C ILE A 114 9.90 1.77 7.39
N ASP A 115 9.54 0.51 7.64
CA ASP A 115 8.20 -0.01 7.34
C ASP A 115 7.15 0.51 8.30
N ALA A 116 7.50 0.79 9.56
CA ALA A 116 6.60 1.50 10.48
C ALA A 116 6.26 2.89 9.93
N GLY A 117 7.29 3.64 9.50
CA GLY A 117 7.10 4.96 8.89
C GLY A 117 6.25 4.93 7.62
N TYR A 118 6.49 3.97 6.73
CA TYR A 118 5.68 3.81 5.52
C TYR A 118 4.23 3.39 5.82
N THR A 119 4.01 2.58 6.85
CA THR A 119 2.68 2.17 7.29
C THR A 119 1.88 3.36 7.83
N VAL A 120 2.50 4.24 8.63
CA VAL A 120 1.89 5.51 9.04
C VAL A 120 1.48 6.35 7.82
N CYS A 121 2.40 6.53 6.86
CA CYS A 121 2.13 7.30 5.64
C CYS A 121 0.96 6.73 4.82
N LEU A 122 0.90 5.41 4.67
CA LEU A 122 -0.19 4.73 3.96
C LEU A 122 -1.54 5.04 4.62
N TYR A 123 -1.65 4.85 5.93
CA TYR A 123 -2.92 5.04 6.62
C TYR A 123 -3.35 6.51 6.68
N VAL A 124 -2.42 7.45 6.82
CA VAL A 124 -2.71 8.88 6.68
C VAL A 124 -3.26 9.18 5.28
N GLN A 125 -2.64 8.63 4.22
CA GLN A 125 -3.11 8.82 2.84
C GLN A 125 -4.50 8.19 2.62
N ALA A 126 -4.70 6.97 3.12
CA ALA A 126 -5.97 6.26 3.04
C ALA A 126 -7.10 7.04 3.75
N TYR A 127 -6.84 7.58 4.94
CA TYR A 127 -7.78 8.45 5.65
C TYR A 127 -8.09 9.72 4.88
N ARG A 128 -7.09 10.39 4.29
CA ARG A 128 -7.31 11.62 3.52
C ARG A 128 -8.25 11.41 2.34
N ILE A 129 -8.11 10.29 1.63
CA ILE A 129 -8.92 9.97 0.44
C ILE A 129 -10.31 9.44 0.84
N THR A 130 -10.37 8.50 1.77
CA THR A 130 -11.62 7.76 2.07
C THR A 130 -12.44 8.38 3.19
N ARG A 131 -11.83 9.20 4.04
CA ARG A 131 -12.38 9.71 5.31
C ARG A 131 -12.82 8.61 6.30
N ASN A 132 -12.39 7.37 6.09
CA ASN A 132 -12.63 6.28 7.02
C ASN A 132 -11.73 6.43 8.26
N LYS A 133 -12.35 6.71 9.41
CA LYS A 133 -11.64 6.94 10.69
C LYS A 133 -10.80 5.75 11.15
N ALA A 134 -11.14 4.52 10.74
CA ALA A 134 -10.34 3.34 11.06
C ALA A 134 -8.87 3.49 10.60
N TYR A 135 -8.63 4.12 9.44
CA TYR A 135 -7.27 4.39 8.98
C TYR A 135 -6.55 5.43 9.86
N ALA A 136 -7.24 6.41 10.44
CA ALA A 136 -6.61 7.34 11.37
C ALA A 136 -6.17 6.63 12.67
N ASP A 137 -6.99 5.70 13.18
CA ASP A 137 -6.65 4.89 14.35
C ASP A 137 -5.47 3.94 14.07
N LEU A 138 -5.46 3.32 12.88
CA LEU A 138 -4.35 2.48 12.42
C LEU A 138 -3.05 3.28 12.22
N ALA A 139 -3.14 4.51 11.71
CA ALA A 139 -1.98 5.40 11.59
C ALA A 139 -1.37 5.72 12.96
N ARG A 140 -2.21 5.97 13.97
CA ARG A 140 -1.76 6.18 15.35
C ARG A 140 -1.11 4.91 15.91
N CYS A 141 -1.74 3.75 15.75
CA CYS A 141 -1.17 2.49 16.23
C CYS A 141 0.18 2.16 15.57
N ALA A 142 0.32 2.43 14.26
CA ALA A 142 1.58 2.29 13.55
C ALA A 142 2.65 3.28 14.05
N TYR A 143 2.25 4.49 14.44
CA TYR A 143 3.15 5.49 15.01
C TYR A 143 3.65 5.11 16.41
N GLU A 144 2.80 4.48 17.22
CA GLU A 144 3.13 3.96 18.56
C GLU A 144 4.14 2.80 18.55
N TRP A 145 4.57 2.34 17.37
CA TRP A 145 5.67 1.39 17.21
C TRP A 145 7.03 1.99 17.59
N PHE A 146 7.21 3.31 17.44
CA PHE A 146 8.43 4.04 17.81
C PHE A 146 8.48 4.38 19.29
#